data_AF-A0A832B791-F1
#
_entry.id   AF-A0A832B791-F1
#
_cell.length_a   1.000
_cell.length_b   1.000
_cell.length_c   1.000
_cell.angle_alpha   90.00
_cell.angle_beta   90.00
_cell.angle_gamma   90.00
#
_symmetry.space_group_name_H-M   'P 1'
#
loop_
_entity.id
_entity.type
_entity.pdbx_description
1 polymer ?
#
loop_
_entity_poly.entity_id
_entity_poly.type
_entity_poly.pdbx_seq_one_letter_code
_entity_poly.pdbx_strand_id
1 'polypeptide(L)'
;MEQTANGQAIAAQPGIAGKIEGLLQKYPVVMQLLRFGAIGVLNTALDFLVLNFVSKTLNISSGLRLGQINIIGFTLAVIQSYFWNKHWAFGDEQAVSLWKNFIRLVLVGALGAMAVVLVLFGSGVAARPSFYLLMLAIFLVAQIALWMAFGLSKTAVAGKQGQQFVIFIIVSVVGLVINSVILSLASSHLVVVSNADLNKNIAKILATFISLVWNFVGYKVFVFRK
;
A
#
# COMPACT_ATOMS: atom_id res chain seq x y z
N MET A 1 46.10 -30.93 -40.67
CA MET A 1 44.86 -30.41 -41.29
C MET A 1 43.77 -30.65 -40.25
N GLU A 2 43.51 -29.68 -39.36
CA GLU A 2 42.41 -28.68 -39.51
C GLU A 2 41.05 -29.39 -39.61
N GLN A 3 40.04 -29.22 -38.74
CA GLN A 3 39.56 -28.06 -37.99
C GLN A 3 38.77 -28.51 -36.75
N THR A 4 39.02 -27.90 -35.59
CA THR A 4 38.05 -27.83 -34.49
C THR A 4 37.10 -26.66 -34.77
N ALA A 5 35.89 -26.95 -35.26
CA ALA A 5 34.84 -25.96 -35.39
C ALA A 5 34.30 -25.58 -33.99
N ASN A 6 34.93 -24.57 -33.38
CA ASN A 6 34.39 -23.87 -32.22
C ASN A 6 33.13 -23.11 -32.66
N GLY A 7 31.97 -23.76 -32.54
CA GLY A 7 30.67 -23.10 -32.54
C GLY A 7 30.50 -22.28 -31.26
N GLN A 8 31.14 -21.11 -31.20
CA GLN A 8 30.78 -20.08 -30.23
C GLN A 8 29.37 -19.62 -30.57
N ALA A 9 28.38 -20.16 -29.85
CA ALA A 9 27.01 -19.67 -29.91
C ALA A 9 27.03 -18.18 -29.58
N ILE A 10 26.66 -17.36 -30.57
CA ILE A 10 26.47 -15.93 -30.40
C ILE A 10 25.33 -15.78 -29.40
N ALA A 11 25.67 -15.48 -28.14
CA ALA A 11 24.67 -15.24 -27.11
C ALA A 11 23.74 -14.11 -27.60
N ALA A 12 22.50 -14.47 -27.94
CA ALA A 12 21.52 -13.51 -28.41
C ALA A 12 21.43 -12.37 -27.38
N GLN A 13 21.54 -11.12 -27.85
CA GLN A 13 21.45 -9.98 -26.96
C GLN A 13 20.13 -10.07 -26.18
N PRO A 14 20.16 -9.90 -24.85
CA PRO A 14 18.95 -10.01 -24.07
C PRO A 14 17.92 -9.00 -24.56
N GLY A 15 16.70 -9.48 -24.83
CA GLY A 15 15.56 -8.63 -25.15
C GLY A 15 15.27 -7.65 -24.01
N ILE A 16 14.31 -6.74 -24.21
CA ILE A 16 13.97 -5.70 -23.21
C ILE A 16 13.72 -6.31 -21.82
N ALA A 17 13.02 -7.43 -21.74
CA ALA A 17 12.78 -8.17 -20.50
C ALA A 17 14.08 -8.62 -19.81
N GLY A 18 15.05 -9.16 -20.57
CA GLY A 18 16.34 -9.58 -20.04
C GLY A 18 17.23 -8.41 -19.60
N LYS A 19 17.13 -7.24 -20.28
CA LYS A 19 17.81 -6.01 -19.85
C LYS A 19 17.23 -5.46 -18.53
N ILE A 20 15.92 -5.46 -18.40
CA ILE A 20 15.23 -5.09 -17.15
C ILE A 20 15.62 -6.08 -16.04
N GLU A 21 15.76 -7.36 -16.38
CA GLU A 21 16.17 -8.38 -15.43
C GLU A 21 17.57 -8.15 -14.87
N GLY A 22 18.54 -7.89 -15.75
CA GLY A 22 19.89 -7.53 -15.31
C GLY A 22 19.92 -6.26 -14.46
N LEU A 23 19.09 -5.25 -14.75
CA LEU A 23 19.01 -4.02 -13.95
C LEU A 23 18.38 -4.25 -12.57
N LEU A 24 17.30 -5.03 -12.47
CA LEU A 24 16.63 -5.30 -11.21
C LEU A 24 17.44 -6.23 -10.31
N GLN A 25 18.18 -7.19 -10.89
CA GLN A 25 19.16 -7.99 -10.14
C GLN A 25 20.30 -7.12 -9.61
N LYS A 26 20.73 -6.11 -10.38
CA LYS A 26 21.76 -5.15 -9.95
C LYS A 26 21.26 -4.20 -8.85
N TYR A 27 19.97 -3.88 -8.82
CA TYR A 27 19.36 -2.95 -7.85
C TYR A 27 18.12 -3.54 -7.16
N PRO A 28 18.28 -4.53 -6.25
CA PRO A 28 17.16 -5.21 -5.59
C PRO A 28 16.26 -4.26 -4.77
N VAL A 29 16.82 -3.12 -4.32
CA VAL A 29 16.09 -2.07 -3.59
C VAL A 29 14.92 -1.51 -4.40
N VAL A 30 15.01 -1.44 -5.74
CA VAL A 30 13.93 -0.91 -6.58
C VAL A 30 12.69 -1.81 -6.47
N MET A 31 12.86 -3.13 -6.52
CA MET A 31 11.75 -4.07 -6.37
C MET A 31 11.11 -3.98 -4.98
N GLN A 32 11.92 -3.83 -3.93
CA GLN A 32 11.42 -3.64 -2.56
C GLN A 32 10.58 -2.36 -2.44
N LEU A 33 11.02 -1.26 -3.04
CA LEU A 33 10.27 0.00 -3.07
C LEU A 33 8.95 -0.12 -3.84
N LEU A 34 8.93 -0.83 -4.97
CA LEU A 34 7.70 -1.07 -5.72
C LEU A 34 6.68 -1.89 -4.91
N ARG A 35 7.13 -2.94 -4.23
CA ARG A 35 6.28 -3.76 -3.33
C ARG A 35 5.75 -2.94 -2.17
N PHE A 36 6.62 -2.16 -1.53
CA PHE A 36 6.24 -1.24 -0.46
C PHE A 36 5.19 -0.23 -0.93
N GLY A 37 5.35 0.34 -2.13
CA GLY A 37 4.37 1.22 -2.75
C GLY A 37 3.03 0.54 -3.01
N ALA A 38 3.02 -0.68 -3.56
CA ALA A 38 1.80 -1.45 -3.78
C ALA A 38 1.06 -1.76 -2.46
N ILE A 39 1.80 -2.13 -1.40
CA ILE A 39 1.26 -2.31 -0.05
C ILE A 39 0.68 -0.99 0.47
N GLY A 40 1.32 0.16 0.21
CA GLY A 40 0.80 1.47 0.56
C GLY A 40 -0.58 1.78 -0.07
N VAL A 41 -0.79 1.39 -1.34
CA VAL A 41 -2.10 1.52 -2.01
C VAL A 41 -3.13 0.60 -1.35
N LEU A 42 -2.75 -0.63 -1.01
CA LEU A 42 -3.61 -1.58 -0.31
C LEU A 42 -4.03 -1.07 1.08
N ASN A 43 -3.08 -0.55 1.85
CA ASN A 43 -3.31 0.08 3.15
C ASN A 43 -4.27 1.27 3.04
N THR A 44 -4.08 2.11 2.02
CA THR A 44 -4.95 3.26 1.77
C THR A 44 -6.38 2.81 1.50
N ALA A 45 -6.57 1.75 0.73
CA ALA A 45 -7.89 1.18 0.49
C ALA A 45 -8.57 0.69 1.79
N LEU A 46 -7.84 -0.03 2.64
CA LEU A 46 -8.36 -0.51 3.92
C LEU A 46 -8.83 0.66 4.80
N ASP A 47 -7.97 1.68 4.92
CA ASP A 47 -8.23 2.87 5.72
C ASP A 47 -9.47 3.64 5.22
N PHE A 48 -9.58 3.84 3.91
CA PHE A 48 -10.75 4.50 3.29
C PHE A 48 -12.04 3.69 3.47
N LEU A 49 -11.99 2.38 3.32
CA LEU A 49 -13.16 1.51 3.53
C LEU A 49 -13.66 1.57 4.98
N VAL A 50 -12.74 1.45 5.94
CA VAL A 50 -13.07 1.52 7.37
C VAL A 50 -13.60 2.90 7.74
N LEU A 51 -12.92 3.97 7.31
CA LEU A 51 -13.36 5.35 7.55
C LEU A 51 -14.78 5.56 7.02
N ASN A 52 -15.08 5.17 5.79
CA ASN A 52 -16.40 5.39 5.20
C ASN A 52 -17.48 4.53 5.86
N PHE A 53 -17.19 3.26 6.15
CA PHE A 53 -18.12 2.38 6.85
C PHE A 53 -18.48 2.93 8.24
N VAL A 54 -17.48 3.22 9.08
CA VAL A 54 -17.70 3.64 10.46
C VAL A 54 -18.31 5.04 10.51
N SER A 55 -17.78 5.99 9.74
CA SER A 55 -18.29 7.36 9.71
C SER A 55 -19.74 7.43 9.23
N LYS A 56 -20.10 6.66 8.21
CA LYS A 56 -21.49 6.61 7.72
C LYS A 56 -22.43 5.93 8.72
N THR A 57 -21.97 4.87 9.40
CA THR A 57 -22.76 4.18 10.44
C THR A 57 -23.06 5.09 11.63
N LEU A 58 -22.10 5.93 12.02
CA LEU A 58 -22.24 6.86 13.14
C LEU A 58 -22.79 8.24 12.73
N ASN A 59 -23.11 8.43 11.45
CA ASN A 59 -23.55 9.69 10.86
C ASN A 59 -22.61 10.88 11.16
N ILE A 60 -21.30 10.63 11.07
CA ILE A 60 -20.23 11.62 11.26
C ILE A 60 -19.60 11.89 9.89
N SER A 61 -19.58 13.14 9.45
CA SER A 61 -19.03 13.52 8.14
C SER A 61 -17.90 14.55 8.21
N SER A 62 -17.63 15.15 9.36
CA SER A 62 -16.61 16.19 9.49
C SER A 62 -16.05 16.32 10.91
N GLY A 63 -14.94 17.06 11.02
CA GLY A 63 -14.41 17.56 12.28
C GLY A 63 -13.63 16.57 13.12
N LEU A 64 -13.50 16.90 14.40
CA LEU A 64 -12.68 16.13 15.35
C LEU A 64 -13.12 14.66 15.44
N ARG A 65 -14.43 14.41 15.46
CA ARG A 65 -15.00 13.06 15.51
C ARG A 65 -14.61 12.22 14.29
N LEU A 66 -14.53 12.82 13.11
CA LEU A 66 -14.07 12.13 11.90
C LEU A 66 -12.59 11.75 12.01
N GLY A 67 -11.74 12.65 12.51
CA GLY A 67 -10.32 12.35 12.74
C GLY A 67 -10.09 11.30 13.82
N GLN A 68 -10.98 11.19 14.81
CA GLN A 68 -10.96 10.08 15.78
C GLN A 68 -11.31 8.74 15.12
N ILE A 69 -12.34 8.70 14.28
CA ILE A 69 -12.70 7.49 13.52
C ILE A 69 -11.54 7.04 12.62
N ASN A 70 -10.85 8.00 12.01
CA ASN A 70 -9.71 7.76 11.14
C ASN A 70 -8.57 6.99 11.79
N ILE A 71 -8.39 7.13 13.10
CA ILE A 71 -7.38 6.39 13.88
C ILE A 71 -7.60 4.88 13.72
N ILE A 72 -8.86 4.44 13.68
CA ILE A 72 -9.22 3.02 13.57
C ILE A 72 -8.75 2.46 12.22
N GLY A 73 -9.15 3.12 11.12
CA GLY A 73 -8.78 2.71 9.77
C GLY A 73 -7.26 2.72 9.54
N PHE A 74 -6.60 3.79 9.95
CA PHE A 74 -5.16 3.93 9.80
C PHE A 74 -4.39 2.89 10.63
N THR A 75 -4.83 2.62 11.86
CA THR A 75 -4.20 1.59 12.71
C THR A 75 -4.31 0.20 12.08
N LEU A 76 -5.48 -0.18 11.58
CA LEU A 76 -5.68 -1.45 10.89
C LEU A 76 -4.79 -1.55 9.63
N ALA A 77 -4.68 -0.46 8.88
CA ALA A 77 -3.79 -0.35 7.73
C ALA A 77 -2.31 -0.49 8.11
N VAL A 78 -1.86 0.10 9.22
CA VAL A 78 -0.47 -0.06 9.73
C VAL A 78 -0.19 -1.50 10.15
N ILE A 79 -1.11 -2.15 10.86
CA ILE A 79 -0.98 -3.55 11.27
C ILE A 79 -0.88 -4.46 10.04
N GLN A 80 -1.77 -4.26 9.06
CA GLN A 80 -1.71 -4.97 7.78
C GLN A 80 -0.37 -4.76 7.07
N SER A 81 0.06 -3.50 6.98
CA SER A 81 1.32 -3.11 6.36
C SER A 81 2.51 -3.86 6.94
N TYR A 82 2.54 -4.07 8.26
CA TYR A 82 3.60 -4.82 8.89
C TYR A 82 3.69 -6.25 8.35
N PHE A 83 2.58 -6.98 8.32
CA PHE A 83 2.59 -8.38 7.85
C PHE A 83 3.01 -8.47 6.39
N TRP A 84 2.46 -7.61 5.52
CA TRP A 84 2.80 -7.60 4.10
C TRP A 84 4.24 -7.18 3.84
N ASN A 85 4.75 -6.15 4.53
CA ASN A 85 6.13 -5.74 4.36
C ASN A 85 7.12 -6.80 4.84
N LYS A 86 6.82 -7.42 5.98
CA LYS A 86 7.65 -8.47 6.57
C LYS A 86 7.80 -9.70 5.66
N HIS A 87 6.71 -10.15 5.04
CA HIS A 87 6.71 -11.42 4.29
C HIS A 87 6.88 -11.25 2.78
N TRP A 88 6.58 -10.07 2.23
CA TRP A 88 6.65 -9.83 0.78
C TRP A 88 7.64 -8.75 0.37
N ALA A 89 7.54 -7.53 0.91
CA ALA A 89 8.41 -6.42 0.49
C ALA A 89 9.88 -6.71 0.81
N PHE A 90 10.14 -7.22 2.02
CA PHE A 90 11.48 -7.53 2.52
C PHE A 90 11.75 -9.04 2.63
N GLY A 91 10.86 -9.87 2.08
CA GLY A 91 11.08 -11.32 1.99
C GLY A 91 12.16 -11.66 0.96
N ASP A 92 12.90 -12.74 1.20
CA ASP A 92 13.97 -13.19 0.31
C ASP A 92 13.39 -13.89 -0.93
N GLU A 93 12.90 -13.09 -1.87
CA GLU A 93 12.23 -13.55 -3.09
C GLU A 93 13.15 -13.62 -4.32
N GLN A 94 14.46 -13.74 -4.13
CA GLN A 94 15.44 -13.81 -5.22
C GLN A 94 15.18 -15.00 -6.17
N ALA A 95 14.47 -16.03 -5.70
CA ALA A 95 14.08 -17.21 -6.49
C ALA A 95 12.79 -17.03 -7.32
N VAL A 96 12.05 -15.93 -7.16
CA VAL A 96 10.79 -15.69 -7.90
C VAL A 96 11.07 -14.94 -9.20
N SER A 97 10.61 -15.48 -10.33
CA SER A 97 10.79 -14.82 -11.63
C SER A 97 10.18 -13.41 -11.66
N LEU A 98 10.82 -12.49 -12.38
CA LEU A 98 10.40 -11.08 -12.43
C LEU A 98 8.98 -10.89 -12.95
N TRP A 99 8.57 -11.68 -13.92
CA TRP A 99 7.21 -11.64 -14.44
C TRP A 99 6.17 -11.95 -13.36
N LYS A 100 6.43 -12.96 -12.51
CA LYS A 100 5.56 -13.26 -11.37
C LYS A 100 5.53 -12.10 -10.37
N ASN A 101 6.68 -11.49 -10.09
CA ASN A 101 6.74 -10.30 -9.23
C ASN A 101 5.93 -9.13 -9.78
N PHE A 102 6.03 -8.88 -11.08
CA PHE A 102 5.26 -7.84 -11.76
C PHE A 102 3.75 -8.11 -11.67
N ILE A 103 3.30 -9.34 -11.94
CA ILE A 103 1.89 -9.72 -11.78
C ILE A 103 1.42 -9.49 -10.34
N ARG A 104 2.21 -9.89 -9.33
CA ARG A 104 1.88 -9.66 -7.92
C ARG A 104 1.71 -8.18 -7.60
N LEU A 105 2.61 -7.32 -8.11
CA LEU A 105 2.51 -5.87 -7.97
C LEU A 105 1.22 -5.32 -8.59
N VAL A 106 0.91 -5.73 -9.82
CA VAL A 106 -0.30 -5.30 -10.52
C VAL A 106 -1.55 -5.75 -9.79
N LEU A 107 -1.63 -7.02 -9.34
CA LEU A 107 -2.79 -7.54 -8.62
C LEU A 107 -3.04 -6.79 -7.31
N VAL A 108 -2.01 -6.57 -6.51
CA VAL A 108 -2.13 -5.87 -5.22
C VAL A 108 -2.47 -4.39 -5.43
N GLY A 109 -1.77 -3.73 -6.34
CA GLY A 109 -2.01 -2.32 -6.67
C GLY A 109 -3.40 -2.09 -7.26
N ALA A 110 -3.85 -2.93 -8.19
CA ALA A 110 -5.17 -2.85 -8.81
C ALA A 110 -6.28 -3.12 -7.79
N LEU A 111 -6.13 -4.11 -6.91
CA LEU A 111 -7.10 -4.38 -5.85
C LEU A 111 -7.28 -3.16 -4.93
N GLY A 112 -6.18 -2.57 -4.46
CA GLY A 112 -6.22 -1.37 -3.62
C GLY A 112 -6.81 -0.17 -4.36
N ALA A 113 -6.35 0.12 -5.58
CA ALA A 113 -6.85 1.24 -6.37
C ALA A 113 -8.35 1.10 -6.68
N MET A 114 -8.80 -0.10 -7.06
CA MET A 114 -10.21 -0.39 -7.33
C MET A 114 -11.07 -0.18 -6.08
N ALA A 115 -10.61 -0.65 -4.92
CA ALA A 115 -11.33 -0.43 -3.66
C ALA A 115 -11.48 1.06 -3.31
N VAL A 116 -10.43 1.87 -3.53
CA VAL A 116 -10.52 3.34 -3.35
C VAL A 116 -11.52 3.95 -4.32
N VAL A 117 -11.49 3.57 -5.61
CA VAL A 117 -12.46 4.04 -6.62
C VAL A 117 -13.89 3.70 -6.22
N LEU A 118 -14.14 2.47 -5.76
CA LEU A 118 -15.47 2.04 -5.31
C LEU A 118 -15.95 2.79 -4.07
N VAL A 119 -15.04 3.13 -3.15
CA VAL A 119 -15.36 4.00 -2.00
C VAL A 119 -15.78 5.39 -2.47
N LEU A 120 -15.02 6.00 -3.39
CA LEU A 120 -15.34 7.33 -3.92
C LEU A 120 -16.65 7.33 -4.71
N PHE A 121 -16.90 6.28 -5.50
CA PHE A 121 -18.16 6.08 -6.21
C PHE A 121 -19.33 5.96 -5.22
N GLY A 122 -19.23 5.06 -4.23
CA GLY A 122 -20.25 4.88 -3.19
C GLY A 122 -20.53 6.16 -2.43
N SER A 123 -19.49 6.95 -2.17
CA SER A 123 -19.61 8.27 -1.56
C SER A 123 -20.36 9.26 -2.45
N GLY A 124 -20.04 9.29 -3.75
CA GLY A 124 -20.68 10.17 -4.74
C GLY A 124 -22.18 9.92 -4.86
N VAL A 125 -22.61 8.66 -4.80
CA VAL A 125 -24.03 8.25 -4.86
C VAL A 125 -24.71 8.16 -3.49
N ALA A 126 -24.07 8.65 -2.43
CA ALA A 126 -24.57 8.62 -1.06
C ALA A 126 -25.01 7.21 -0.58
N ALA A 127 -24.22 6.19 -0.91
CA ALA A 127 -24.49 4.80 -0.58
C ALA A 127 -24.69 4.56 0.93
N ARG A 128 -25.49 3.54 1.25
CA ARG A 128 -25.76 3.11 2.63
C ARG A 128 -24.52 2.48 3.28
N PRO A 129 -24.42 2.42 4.63
CA PRO A 129 -23.32 1.75 5.33
C PRO A 129 -23.05 0.31 4.88
N SER A 130 -24.11 -0.44 4.52
CA SER A 130 -23.99 -1.83 4.06
C SER A 130 -23.18 -1.98 2.77
N PHE A 131 -23.16 -0.97 1.90
CA PHE A 131 -22.30 -0.97 0.71
C PHE A 131 -20.83 -1.00 1.11
N TYR A 132 -20.40 -0.12 2.02
CA TYR A 132 -19.01 -0.07 2.48
C TYR A 132 -18.62 -1.32 3.26
N LEU A 133 -19.54 -1.87 4.06
CA LEU A 133 -19.32 -3.14 4.77
C LEU A 133 -19.08 -4.30 3.79
N LEU A 134 -19.90 -4.39 2.72
CA LEU A 134 -19.74 -5.41 1.69
C LEU A 134 -18.42 -5.25 0.94
N MET A 135 -18.07 -4.02 0.54
CA MET A 135 -16.79 -3.74 -0.12
C MET A 135 -15.61 -4.08 0.79
N LEU A 136 -15.70 -3.77 2.08
CA LEU A 136 -14.68 -4.12 3.08
C LEU A 136 -14.54 -5.64 3.22
N ALA A 137 -15.65 -6.39 3.30
CA ALA A 137 -15.62 -7.84 3.38
C ALA A 137 -14.98 -8.46 2.13
N ILE A 138 -15.39 -8.04 0.93
CA ILE A 138 -14.81 -8.50 -0.34
C ILE A 138 -13.32 -8.18 -0.41
N PHE A 139 -12.94 -6.96 -0.02
CA PHE A 139 -11.55 -6.52 -0.03
C PHE A 139 -10.68 -7.34 0.93
N LEU A 140 -11.16 -7.63 2.15
CA LEU A 140 -10.45 -8.48 3.11
C LEU A 140 -10.29 -9.92 2.60
N VAL A 141 -11.36 -10.51 2.04
CA VAL A 141 -11.31 -11.85 1.45
C VAL A 141 -10.33 -11.91 0.28
N ALA A 142 -10.38 -10.94 -0.63
CA ALA A 142 -9.47 -10.86 -1.78
C ALA A 142 -8.00 -10.76 -1.35
N GLN A 143 -7.70 -10.00 -0.30
CA GLN A 143 -6.34 -9.90 0.23
C GLN A 143 -5.84 -11.19 0.85
N ILE A 144 -6.69 -11.88 1.62
CA ILE A 144 -6.35 -13.19 2.18
C ILE A 144 -6.12 -14.19 1.04
N ALA A 145 -6.95 -14.16 0.00
CA ALA A 145 -6.77 -14.99 -1.19
C ALA A 145 -5.44 -14.70 -1.90
N LEU A 146 -5.08 -13.42 -2.11
CA LEU A 146 -3.79 -13.04 -2.69
C LEU A 146 -2.62 -13.49 -1.80
N TRP A 147 -2.71 -13.30 -0.48
CA TRP A 147 -1.70 -13.74 0.47
C TRP A 147 -1.44 -15.25 0.35
N MET A 148 -2.51 -16.05 0.32
CA MET A 148 -2.42 -17.50 0.14
C MET A 148 -1.86 -17.88 -1.24
N ALA A 149 -2.35 -17.25 -2.30
CA ALA A 149 -1.90 -17.49 -3.67
C ALA A 149 -0.41 -17.17 -3.86
N PHE A 150 0.12 -16.20 -3.12
CA PHE A 150 1.53 -15.83 -3.16
C PHE A 150 2.40 -16.73 -2.28
N GLY A 151 1.80 -17.48 -1.35
CA GLY A 151 2.50 -18.39 -0.45
C GLY A 151 3.31 -17.68 0.63
N LEU A 152 2.94 -16.45 0.99
CA LEU A 152 3.74 -15.57 1.87
C LEU A 152 3.97 -16.13 3.29
N SER A 153 3.15 -17.08 3.75
CA SER A 153 3.29 -17.69 5.08
C SER A 153 4.50 -18.62 5.22
N LYS A 154 5.17 -19.00 4.12
CA LYS A 154 6.29 -19.97 4.11
C LYS A 154 7.67 -19.31 4.07
N THR A 155 7.74 -17.99 3.96
CA THR A 155 9.00 -17.27 3.79
C THR A 155 9.69 -17.10 5.14
N ALA A 156 10.82 -17.79 5.35
CA ALA A 156 11.64 -17.60 6.54
C ALA A 156 12.21 -16.17 6.55
N VAL A 157 11.99 -15.44 7.64
CA VAL A 157 12.41 -14.05 7.78
C VAL A 157 13.77 -14.00 8.47
N ALA A 158 14.85 -13.78 7.73
CA ALA A 158 16.21 -13.66 8.28
C ALA A 158 16.62 -12.18 8.48
N GLY A 159 17.13 -11.83 9.67
CA GLY A 159 17.90 -10.59 9.91
C GLY A 159 17.43 -9.67 11.05
N LYS A 160 18.19 -8.59 11.28
CA LYS A 160 17.95 -7.51 12.28
C LYS A 160 16.76 -6.60 11.91
N GLN A 161 15.60 -7.19 11.58
CA GLN A 161 14.39 -6.45 11.19
C GLN A 161 13.74 -5.68 12.36
N GLY A 162 14.00 -6.06 13.61
CA GLY A 162 13.36 -5.46 14.78
C GLY A 162 13.56 -3.94 14.89
N GLN A 163 14.77 -3.43 14.61
CA GLN A 163 15.05 -1.99 14.69
C GLN A 163 14.37 -1.18 13.59
N GLN A 164 14.37 -1.70 12.34
CA GLN A 164 13.66 -1.07 11.22
C GLN A 164 12.15 -1.07 11.46
N PHE A 165 11.63 -2.12 12.11
CA PHE A 165 10.23 -2.20 12.49
C PHE A 165 9.84 -1.18 13.57
N VAL A 166 10.66 -0.99 14.61
CA VAL A 166 10.39 0.04 15.63
C VAL A 166 10.37 1.44 14.99
N ILE A 167 11.31 1.73 14.09
CA ILE A 167 11.32 2.99 13.33
C ILE A 167 10.05 3.11 12.46
N PHE A 168 9.64 2.02 11.80
CA PHE A 168 8.39 1.97 11.03
C PHE A 168 7.19 2.37 11.90
N ILE A 169 7.05 1.76 13.09
CA ILE A 169 5.95 2.06 14.00
C ILE A 169 5.99 3.51 14.47
N ILE A 170 7.16 4.03 14.87
CA ILE A 170 7.30 5.43 15.31
C ILE A 170 6.88 6.39 14.20
N VAL A 171 7.41 6.20 12.98
CA VAL A 171 7.07 7.04 11.82
C VAL A 171 5.57 6.95 11.51
N SER A 172 4.99 5.74 11.54
CA SER A 172 3.56 5.51 11.30
C SER A 172 2.67 6.13 12.37
N VAL A 173 3.07 6.13 13.65
CA VAL A 173 2.29 6.77 14.73
C VAL A 173 2.26 8.28 14.54
N VAL A 174 3.40 8.92 14.22
CA VAL A 174 3.41 10.35 13.92
C VAL A 174 2.61 10.64 12.65
N GLY A 175 2.74 9.80 11.62
CA GLY A 175 1.95 9.88 10.40
C GLY A 175 0.45 9.77 10.65
N LEU A 176 0.02 8.89 11.57
CA LEU A 176 -1.37 8.74 12.01
C LEU A 176 -1.89 10.05 12.63
N VAL A 177 -1.12 10.64 13.56
CA VAL A 177 -1.50 11.90 14.22
C VAL A 177 -1.64 13.02 13.18
N ILE A 178 -0.65 13.17 12.30
CA ILE A 178 -0.68 14.15 11.20
C ILE A 178 -1.91 13.92 10.33
N ASN A 179 -2.17 12.68 9.90
CA ASN A 179 -3.29 12.33 9.04
C ASN A 179 -4.63 12.66 9.72
N SER A 180 -4.82 12.26 10.97
CA SER A 180 -6.07 12.50 11.71
C SER A 180 -6.31 13.98 11.99
N VAL A 181 -5.28 14.75 12.36
CA VAL A 181 -5.41 16.20 12.58
C VAL A 181 -5.78 16.91 11.28
N ILE A 182 -5.08 16.61 10.18
CA ILE A 182 -5.38 17.23 8.88
C ILE A 182 -6.79 16.86 8.43
N LEU A 183 -7.19 15.59 8.55
CA LEU A 183 -8.54 15.19 8.20
C LEU A 183 -9.59 15.94 9.02
N SER A 184 -9.39 16.10 10.32
CA SER A 184 -10.31 16.85 11.17
C SER A 184 -10.46 18.31 10.75
N LEU A 185 -9.34 18.99 10.50
CA LEU A 185 -9.35 20.39 10.11
C LEU A 185 -9.89 20.56 8.68
N ALA A 186 -9.37 19.80 7.73
CA ALA A 186 -9.79 19.87 6.33
C ALA A 186 -11.28 19.54 6.19
N SER A 187 -11.79 18.47 6.81
CA SER A 187 -13.22 18.14 6.69
C SER A 187 -14.16 19.16 7.34
N SER A 188 -13.66 20.01 8.26
CA SER A 188 -14.48 21.08 8.88
C SER A 188 -14.62 22.32 8.00
N HIS A 189 -13.64 22.58 7.13
CA HIS A 189 -13.55 23.85 6.39
C HIS A 189 -13.63 23.66 4.86
N LEU A 190 -13.31 22.47 4.37
CA LEU A 190 -13.26 22.17 2.94
C LEU A 190 -14.63 21.69 2.47
N VAL A 191 -15.32 22.55 1.72
CA VAL A 191 -16.55 22.25 1.00
C VAL A 191 -16.27 22.44 -0.49
N VAL A 192 -15.97 21.34 -1.19
CA VAL A 192 -15.65 21.36 -2.63
C VAL A 192 -16.88 21.04 -3.47
N VAL A 193 -17.72 20.13 -2.98
CA VAL A 193 -18.99 19.73 -3.61
C VAL A 193 -20.12 19.80 -2.60
N SER A 194 -21.37 19.70 -3.05
CA SER A 194 -22.55 19.64 -2.17
C SER A 194 -22.65 18.35 -1.35
N ASN A 195 -21.91 17.30 -1.73
CA ASN A 195 -21.95 16.00 -1.07
C ASN A 195 -20.92 15.94 0.09
N ALA A 196 -21.42 15.89 1.33
CA ALA A 196 -20.60 15.82 2.53
C ALA A 196 -19.73 14.55 2.62
N ASP A 197 -20.21 13.40 2.13
CA ASP A 197 -19.40 12.18 2.10
C ASP A 197 -18.24 12.32 1.10
N LEU A 198 -18.45 13.03 -0.02
CA LEU A 198 -17.35 13.23 -0.96
C LEU A 198 -16.34 14.24 -0.42
N ASN A 199 -16.79 15.31 0.24
CA ASN A 199 -15.91 16.29 0.89
C ASN A 199 -15.00 15.64 1.96
N LYS A 200 -15.53 14.73 2.80
CA LYS A 200 -14.69 14.02 3.79
C LYS A 200 -13.64 13.13 3.11
N ASN A 201 -13.97 12.50 1.98
CA ASN A 201 -13.02 11.70 1.22
C ASN A 201 -11.95 12.56 0.54
N ILE A 202 -12.30 13.75 0.05
CA ILE A 202 -11.33 14.72 -0.48
C ILE A 202 -10.38 15.18 0.64
N ALA A 203 -10.93 15.53 1.81
CA ALA A 203 -10.14 15.85 2.99
C ALA A 203 -9.20 14.69 3.39
N LYS A 204 -9.68 13.45 3.30
CA LYS A 204 -8.89 12.25 3.56
C LYS A 204 -7.77 12.04 2.54
N ILE A 205 -8.01 12.28 1.25
CA ILE A 205 -6.97 12.22 0.21
C ILE A 205 -5.85 13.21 0.53
N LEU A 206 -6.18 14.45 0.88
CA LEU A 206 -5.21 15.47 1.28
C LEU A 206 -4.41 15.05 2.52
N ALA A 207 -5.11 14.59 3.56
CA ALA A 207 -4.48 14.09 4.78
C ALA A 207 -3.53 12.92 4.51
N THR A 208 -3.95 11.96 3.68
CA THR A 208 -3.14 10.81 3.28
C THR A 208 -1.91 11.25 2.50
N PHE A 209 -2.06 12.14 1.51
CA PHE A 209 -0.93 12.66 0.76
C PHE A 209 0.12 13.33 1.65
N ILE A 210 -0.31 14.23 2.56
CA ILE A 210 0.61 14.91 3.47
C ILE A 210 1.28 13.92 4.45
N SER A 211 0.51 12.97 5.00
CA SER A 211 1.07 11.94 5.87
C SER A 211 2.04 11.00 5.15
N LEU A 212 1.84 10.74 3.85
CA LEU A 212 2.76 9.97 3.02
C LEU A 212 4.09 10.71 2.80
N VAL A 213 4.05 12.03 2.58
CA VAL A 213 5.27 12.86 2.52
C VAL A 213 6.05 12.75 3.83
N TRP A 214 5.36 12.87 4.98
CA TRP A 214 5.97 12.65 6.29
C TRP A 214 6.59 11.25 6.41
N ASN A 215 5.83 10.20 6.08
CA ASN A 215 6.31 8.83 6.18
C ASN A 215 7.58 8.63 5.34
N PHE A 216 7.58 9.11 4.09
CA PHE A 216 8.74 9.03 3.20
C PHE A 216 9.96 9.77 3.76
N VAL A 217 9.79 11.02 4.21
CA VAL A 217 10.89 11.80 4.79
C VAL A 217 11.41 11.15 6.07
N GLY A 218 10.51 10.66 6.93
CA GLY A 218 10.86 9.93 8.16
C GLY A 218 11.71 8.70 7.87
N TYR A 219 11.29 7.84 6.93
CA TYR A 219 12.11 6.70 6.51
C TYR A 219 13.45 7.14 5.95
N LYS A 220 13.48 8.19 5.12
CA LYS A 220 14.72 8.68 4.55
C LYS A 220 15.71 9.18 5.60
N VAL A 221 15.21 9.93 6.59
CA VAL A 221 16.06 10.55 7.63
C VAL A 221 16.50 9.55 8.70
N PHE A 222 15.66 8.58 9.06
CA PHE A 222 15.94 7.65 10.17
C PHE A 222 16.45 6.28 9.72
N VAL A 223 16.11 5.81 8.52
CA VAL A 223 16.52 4.48 8.01
C VAL A 223 17.65 4.59 6.99
N PHE A 224 17.64 5.59 6.11
CA PHE A 224 18.65 5.74 5.05
C PHE A 224 19.84 6.62 5.43
N ARG A 225 20.18 6.74 6.72
CA ARG A 225 21.50 7.26 7.13
C ARG A 225 22.59 6.31 6.67
N LYS A 226 23.15 6.59 5.49
CA LYS A 226 24.53 6.30 5.15
C LYS A 226 25.32 7.59 5.30
#